data_AF-A0A4R4W2Q5-F1
#
_entry.id   AF-A0A4R4W2Q5-F1
#
_cell.length_a   1.000
_cell.length_b   1.000
_cell.length_c   1.000
_cell.angle_alpha   90.00
_cell.angle_beta   90.00
_cell.angle_gamma   90.00
#
_symmetry.space_group_name_H-M   'P 1'
#
loop_
_entity.id
_entity.type
_entity.pdbx_description
1 polymer ?
#
loop_
_entity_poly.entity_id
_entity_poly.type
_entity_poly.pdbx_seq_one_letter_code
_entity_poly.pdbx_strand_id
1 'polypeptide(L)'
;MGLPRPALVTEGLTIRPEPFESPDVQRALAQYVAELAEHFPEGFRPGGGVPPAEDDFTPPKGVFLLVRLAGEAMGCGGLRTESDGTAEIPACNDNPHAAYWFEKTLR
;
A
#
# COMPACT_ATOMS: atom_id res chain seq x y z
N MET A 1 -25.52 -0.11 28.18
CA MET A 1 -24.57 -1.19 27.90
C MET A 1 -23.87 -0.84 26.60
N GLY A 2 -22.73 -0.16 26.69
CA GLY A 2 -22.03 0.41 25.52
C GLY A 2 -21.25 -0.66 24.78
N LEU A 3 -21.36 -0.67 23.45
CA LEU A 3 -20.52 -1.51 22.59
C LEU A 3 -19.03 -1.19 22.87
N PRO A 4 -18.15 -2.20 22.91
CA PRO A 4 -16.72 -1.95 23.05
C PRO A 4 -16.23 -1.09 21.88
N ARG A 5 -15.46 -0.03 22.18
CA ARG A 5 -14.71 0.72 21.16
C ARG A 5 -13.78 -0.27 20.45
N PRO A 6 -13.77 -0.38 19.11
CA PRO A 6 -12.72 -1.11 18.42
C PRO A 6 -11.41 -0.41 18.70
N ALA A 7 -10.57 -1.01 19.55
CA ALA A 7 -9.20 -0.58 19.73
C ALA A 7 -8.42 -1.13 18.53
N LEU A 8 -8.14 -0.28 17.54
CA LEU A 8 -7.01 -0.53 16.67
C LEU A 8 -5.76 -0.36 17.55
N VAL A 9 -5.15 -1.48 17.93
CA VAL A 9 -3.88 -1.50 18.66
C VAL A 9 -2.81 -1.04 17.66
N THR A 10 -2.39 0.23 17.75
CA THR A 10 -1.42 0.86 16.83
C THR A 10 0.00 0.94 17.41
N GLU A 11 0.28 0.25 18.51
CA GLU A 11 1.65 0.22 19.05
C GLU A 11 2.54 -0.61 18.12
N GLY A 12 3.59 0.03 17.58
CA GLY A 12 4.58 -0.63 16.73
C GLY A 12 4.23 -0.70 15.23
N LEU A 13 3.10 -0.16 14.78
CA LEU A 13 2.81 -0.01 13.35
C LEU A 13 3.58 1.21 12.80
N THR A 14 4.35 1.02 11.73
CA THR A 14 5.01 2.12 11.01
C THR A 14 4.78 2.00 9.51
N ILE A 15 4.63 3.14 8.83
CA ILE A 15 4.59 3.24 7.37
C ILE A 15 5.66 4.27 6.99
N ARG A 16 6.67 3.85 6.22
CA ARG A 16 7.80 4.71 5.86
C ARG A 16 8.20 4.50 4.39
N PRO A 17 8.80 5.53 3.76
CA PRO A 17 9.47 5.35 2.48
C PRO A 17 10.56 4.28 2.58
N GLU A 18 10.65 3.43 1.58
CA GLU A 18 11.65 2.37 1.44
C GLU A 18 12.00 2.24 -0.05
N PRO A 19 13.27 2.01 -0.43
CA PRO A 19 13.63 1.77 -1.83
C PRO A 19 12.86 0.60 -2.42
N PHE A 20 12.37 0.73 -3.66
CA PHE A 20 11.65 -0.34 -4.35
C PHE A 20 12.48 -1.64 -4.45
N GLU A 21 13.79 -1.51 -4.63
CA GLU A 21 14.73 -2.63 -4.71
C GLU A 21 15.17 -3.20 -3.34
N SER A 22 14.61 -2.68 -2.23
CA SER A 22 14.96 -3.17 -0.89
C SER A 22 14.58 -4.65 -0.72
N PRO A 23 15.41 -5.48 -0.08
CA PRO A 23 15.10 -6.89 0.15
C PRO A 23 13.77 -7.12 0.85
N ASP A 24 13.38 -6.22 1.78
CA ASP A 24 12.11 -6.32 2.50
C ASP A 24 10.91 -6.01 1.60
N VAL A 25 11.05 -5.06 0.66
CA VAL A 25 10.02 -4.77 -0.35
C VAL A 25 9.87 -5.94 -1.31
N GLN A 26 10.97 -6.44 -1.85
CA GLN A 26 10.96 -7.55 -2.82
C GLN A 26 10.35 -8.81 -2.21
N ARG A 27 10.64 -9.09 -0.93
CA ARG A 27 10.02 -10.18 -0.17
C ARG A 27 8.53 -9.97 0.03
N ALA A 28 8.09 -8.76 0.43
CA ALA A 28 6.67 -8.46 0.60
C ALA A 28 5.87 -8.58 -0.71
N LEU A 29 6.43 -8.11 -1.83
CA LEU A 29 5.83 -8.27 -3.15
C LEU A 29 5.72 -9.75 -3.57
N ALA A 30 6.77 -10.55 -3.33
CA ALA A 30 6.74 -11.98 -3.63
C ALA A 30 5.66 -12.71 -2.82
N GLN A 31 5.48 -12.38 -1.53
CA GLN A 31 4.41 -12.93 -0.69
C GLN A 31 3.03 -12.55 -1.23
N TYR A 32 2.83 -11.28 -1.58
CA TYR A 32 1.57 -10.82 -2.18
C TYR A 32 1.23 -11.56 -3.48
N VAL A 33 2.21 -11.72 -4.39
CA VAL A 33 2.01 -12.47 -5.63
C VAL A 33 1.67 -13.95 -5.36
N ALA A 34 2.32 -14.57 -4.38
CA ALA A 34 2.03 -15.95 -3.99
C ALA A 34 0.60 -16.11 -3.43
N GLU A 35 0.16 -15.20 -2.55
CA GLU A 35 -1.21 -15.18 -2.03
C GLU A 35 -2.24 -15.01 -3.14
N LEU A 36 -1.99 -14.11 -4.09
CA LEU A 36 -2.88 -13.91 -5.24
C LEU A 36 -2.99 -15.16 -6.12
N ALA A 37 -1.89 -15.89 -6.31
CA ALA A 37 -1.90 -17.13 -7.10
C ALA A 37 -2.74 -18.22 -6.42
N GLU A 38 -2.77 -18.26 -5.09
CA GLU A 38 -3.63 -19.18 -4.33
C GLU A 38 -5.09 -18.76 -4.39
N HIS A 39 -5.39 -17.47 -4.20
CA HIS A 39 -6.76 -16.96 -4.13
C HIS A 39 -7.45 -16.81 -5.48
N PHE A 40 -6.67 -16.63 -6.56
CA PHE A 40 -7.20 -16.46 -7.92
C PHE A 40 -6.57 -17.48 -8.86
N PRO A 41 -7.01 -18.76 -8.83
CA PRO A 41 -6.44 -19.83 -9.65
C PRO A 41 -6.58 -19.62 -11.16
N GLU A 42 -7.62 -18.88 -11.57
CA GLU A 42 -7.85 -18.47 -12.97
C GLU A 42 -6.88 -17.34 -13.41
N GLY A 43 -6.08 -16.84 -12.48
CA GLY A 43 -5.06 -15.83 -12.67
C GLY A 43 -5.48 -14.47 -12.11
N PHE A 44 -4.68 -13.93 -11.21
CA PHE A 44 -4.54 -12.48 -11.05
C PHE A 44 -3.49 -12.01 -12.06
N ARG A 45 -3.75 -10.93 -12.81
CA ARG A 45 -2.73 -10.27 -13.63
C ARG A 45 -2.22 -9.03 -12.91
N PRO A 46 -1.20 -9.14 -12.03
CA PRO A 46 -0.50 -7.96 -11.58
C PRO A 46 0.13 -7.31 -12.82
N GLY A 47 -0.26 -6.08 -13.14
CA GLY A 47 0.27 -5.38 -14.31
C GLY A 47 -0.47 -5.69 -15.62
N GLY A 48 -1.78 -5.44 -15.68
CA GLY A 48 -2.45 -5.14 -16.96
C GLY A 48 -1.88 -3.88 -17.67
N GLY A 49 -0.88 -3.22 -17.09
CA GLY A 49 -0.14 -2.09 -17.62
C GLY A 49 1.37 -2.34 -17.62
N VAL A 50 2.12 -1.34 -18.08
CA VAL A 50 3.59 -1.37 -18.18
C VAL A 50 4.22 -1.61 -16.79
N PRO A 51 5.20 -2.53 -16.65
CA PRO A 51 5.97 -2.68 -15.41
C PRO A 51 6.54 -1.33 -14.96
N PRO A 52 6.61 -1.06 -13.66
CA PRO A 52 7.17 0.20 -13.20
C PRO A 52 8.63 0.35 -13.63
N ALA A 53 9.00 1.55 -14.08
CA ALA A 53 10.39 1.89 -14.31
C ALA A 53 11.15 2.00 -12.97
N GLU A 54 12.47 1.86 -13.00
CA GLU A 54 13.33 1.90 -11.81
C GLU A 54 13.13 3.18 -10.97
N ASP A 55 12.84 4.31 -11.63
CA ASP A 55 12.67 5.61 -10.96
C ASP A 55 11.21 6.02 -10.72
N ASP A 56 10.23 5.16 -11.04
CA ASP A 56 8.80 5.46 -10.87
C ASP A 56 8.42 5.75 -9.42
N PHE A 57 9.16 5.19 -8.46
CA PHE A 57 8.91 5.36 -7.02
C PHE A 57 9.95 6.25 -6.33
N THR A 58 10.66 7.07 -7.10
CA THR A 58 11.62 8.03 -6.57
C THR A 58 11.06 9.45 -6.70
N PRO A 59 11.15 10.30 -5.66
CA PRO A 59 10.69 11.69 -5.76
C PRO A 59 11.36 12.43 -6.93
N PRO A 60 10.59 13.24 -7.70
CA PRO A 60 9.20 13.61 -7.47
C PRO A 60 8.17 12.65 -8.08
N LYS A 61 8.58 11.63 -8.84
CA LYS A 61 7.71 10.74 -9.63
C LYS A 61 6.86 9.79 -8.79
N GLY A 62 7.28 9.54 -7.56
CA GLY A 62 6.56 8.65 -6.68
C GLY A 62 7.30 8.36 -5.38
N VAL A 63 6.72 7.42 -4.64
CA VAL A 63 7.29 6.88 -3.40
C VAL A 63 6.83 5.43 -3.24
N PHE A 64 7.72 4.58 -2.77
CA PHE A 64 7.36 3.25 -2.31
C PHE A 64 7.33 3.22 -0.78
N LEU A 65 6.27 2.65 -0.22
CA LEU A 65 6.03 2.61 1.21
C LEU A 65 6.08 1.18 1.72
N LEU A 66 6.77 0.97 2.83
CA LEU A 66 6.79 -0.29 3.55
C LEU A 66 6.04 -0.13 4.88
N VAL A 67 5.13 -1.06 5.14
CA VAL A 67 4.37 -1.18 6.38
C VAL A 67 5.07 -2.21 7.27
N ARG A 68 5.41 -1.82 8.49
CA ARG A 68 5.98 -2.71 9.51
C ARG A 68 5.12 -2.77 10.74
N LEU A 69 4.98 -3.94 11.34
CA LEU A 69 4.40 -4.13 12.68
C LEU A 69 5.48 -4.68 13.61
N ALA A 70 5.77 -3.97 14.69
CA ALA A 70 6.85 -4.30 15.62
C ALA A 70 8.22 -4.52 14.95
N GLY A 71 8.48 -3.80 13.84
CA GLY A 71 9.72 -3.88 13.06
C GLY A 71 9.68 -4.87 11.89
N GLU A 72 8.73 -5.81 11.88
CA GLU A 72 8.57 -6.81 10.83
C GLU A 72 7.77 -6.28 9.65
N ALA A 73 8.25 -6.51 8.43
CA ALA A 73 7.55 -6.11 7.20
C ALA A 73 6.25 -6.91 7.03
N MET A 74 5.12 -6.20 6.92
CA MET A 74 3.77 -6.77 6.82
C MET A 74 3.07 -6.47 5.49
N GLY A 75 3.52 -5.46 4.76
CA GLY A 75 2.93 -5.10 3.49
C GLY A 75 3.65 -3.91 2.87
N CYS A 76 3.37 -3.65 1.61
CA CYS A 76 3.96 -2.52 0.90
C CYS A 76 3.03 -1.95 -0.17
N GLY A 77 3.32 -0.75 -0.64
CA GLY A 77 2.54 -0.09 -1.69
C GLY A 77 3.32 1.03 -2.36
N GLY A 78 3.16 1.14 -3.68
CA GLY A 78 3.76 2.19 -4.49
C GLY A 78 2.74 3.27 -4.86
N LEU A 79 3.13 4.53 -4.73
CA LEU A 79 2.40 5.68 -5.25
C LEU A 79 3.23 6.30 -6.37
N ARG A 80 2.62 6.50 -7.54
CA ARG A 80 3.19 7.26 -8.65
C ARG A 80 2.40 8.54 -8.83
N THR A 81 3.09 9.63 -9.13
CA THR A 81 2.49 10.91 -9.46
C THR A 81 2.35 11.08 -10.95
N GLU A 82 1.29 11.76 -11.37
CA GLU A 82 1.13 12.34 -12.69
C GLU A 82 2.10 13.53 -12.88
N SER A 83 2.13 14.06 -14.10
CA SER A 83 3.07 15.11 -14.52
C SER A 83 2.96 16.44 -13.74
N ASP A 84 1.88 16.68 -13.00
CA ASP A 84 1.69 17.85 -12.15
C ASP A 84 2.04 17.62 -10.66
N GLY A 85 2.54 16.42 -10.30
CA GLY A 85 2.89 16.05 -8.93
C GLY A 85 1.70 15.58 -8.08
N THR A 86 0.52 15.40 -8.68
CA THR A 86 -0.65 14.82 -8.03
C THR A 86 -0.86 13.38 -8.49
N ALA A 87 -1.59 12.58 -7.70
CA ALA A 87 -1.92 11.21 -8.04
C ALA A 87 -3.36 10.92 -7.63
N GLU A 88 -4.16 10.32 -8.51
CA GLU A 88 -5.46 9.78 -8.13
C GLU A 88 -5.26 8.47 -7.34
N ILE A 89 -5.93 8.35 -6.20
CA ILE A 89 -6.00 7.09 -5.44
C ILE A 89 -7.38 6.49 -5.70
N PRO A 90 -7.47 5.36 -6.43
CA PRO A 90 -8.75 4.70 -6.67
C PRO A 90 -9.43 4.27 -5.36
N ALA A 91 -10.76 4.27 -5.36
CA ALA A 91 -11.53 3.74 -4.24
C ALA A 91 -11.15 2.27 -4.00
N CYS A 92 -10.88 1.91 -2.74
CA CYS A 92 -10.44 0.56 -2.38
C CYS A 92 -11.56 -0.49 -2.43
N ASN A 93 -12.82 -0.07 -2.46
CA ASN A 93 -14.01 -0.92 -2.62
C ASN A 93 -15.21 -0.10 -3.10
N ASP A 94 -16.39 -0.73 -3.18
CA ASP A 94 -17.67 -0.16 -3.60
C ASP A 94 -18.34 0.72 -2.53
N ASN A 95 -17.68 0.93 -1.37
CA ASN A 95 -18.17 1.85 -0.37
C ASN A 95 -18.19 3.27 -0.96
N PRO A 96 -19.34 3.97 -0.95
CA PRO A 96 -19.44 5.34 -1.49
C PRO A 96 -18.52 6.35 -0.78
N HIS A 97 -17.98 5.99 0.39
CA HIS A 97 -17.02 6.81 1.12
C HIS A 97 -15.55 6.47 0.83
N ALA A 98 -15.25 5.37 0.13
CA ALA A 98 -13.87 4.98 -0.19
C ALA A 98 -13.18 5.92 -1.20
N ALA A 99 -13.95 6.82 -1.83
CA ALA A 99 -13.43 7.91 -2.68
C ALA A 99 -13.13 9.21 -1.90
N TYR A 100 -13.49 9.32 -0.62
CA TYR A 100 -13.35 10.54 0.18
C TYR A 100 -12.36 10.33 1.32
N TRP A 101 -11.15 10.89 1.16
CA TRP A 101 -10.14 10.90 2.20
C TRP A 101 -10.35 12.11 3.12
N PHE A 102 -10.57 11.86 4.42
CA PHE A 102 -10.70 12.92 5.43
C PHE A 102 -9.48 12.91 6.34
N GLU A 103 -8.86 14.09 6.50
CA GLU A 103 -7.92 14.32 7.59
C GLU A 103 -8.69 14.33 8.91
N LYS A 104 -8.23 13.52 9.89
CA LYS A 104 -8.75 13.55 11.25
C LYS A 104 -7.59 13.71 12.22
N THR A 105 -7.52 14.85 12.87
CA THR A 105 -6.63 15.01 14.02
C THR A 105 -7.12 14.09 15.13
N LEU A 106 -6.32 13.08 15.48
CA LEU A 106 -6.58 12.22 16.62
C LEU A 106 -6.29 13.04 17.89
N ARG A 107 -7.31 13.18 18.76
CA ARG A 107 -7.16 13.72 20.12
C ARG A 107 -7.09 12.57 21.11
#